data_AF-A0A4Q5JAK1-F1
#
_entry.id   AF-A0A4Q5JAK1-F1
#
_cell.length_a   1.000
_cell.length_b   1.000
_cell.length_c   1.000
_cell.angle_alpha   90.00
_cell.angle_beta   90.00
_cell.angle_gamma   90.00
#
_symmetry.space_group_name_H-M   'P 1'
#
loop_
_entity.id
_entity.type
_entity.pdbx_description
1 polymer ?
#
loop_
_entity_poly.entity_id
_entity_poly.type
_entity_poly.pdbx_seq_one_letter_code
_entity_poly.pdbx_strand_id
1 'polypeptide(L)'
;MSNHQTDDLTRALRARSEDMTGTHVAFEDVKGRARGIRRRRRAASGIAVAAVALAVAVPMGINLGGVDNGQRPLPADQPTTTTEPTGPVTPTPQGPVEIDAAKAPRGEDPAILYATGTTLHRPDGPQVELPKQYSYLLPYADGVMGFYGPDGITDFIDGEGNLTDQGPYTGMSGAISSDGERLATWVSAVGAGGAVDLALWPRSGANPENGYTSNVVAMRGDMQLAGFVGPETVAYNLTVSTNQGATQTPYVTDWTSEPRELTSLMDVRGANDVTGVVSGLTTVDYGKNEYCFAVVKAVSDTVVWDTCDYRLGRFSPDGKYVLGVDPESDGLGGKGVTILDAETGEVVAEFQTEDRAFMQDAIWESRSTVLAPVMQDGAWFLVRMRPDGTVEKALDASREGYDDSSPWRFQYTP
;
A
#
# COMPACT_ATOMS: atom_id res chain seq x y z
N MET A 1 4.14 -45.30 15.62
CA MET A 1 5.15 -44.78 14.68
C MET A 1 6.51 -45.30 15.13
N SER A 2 7.23 -45.98 14.25
CA SER A 2 8.43 -46.77 14.59
C SER A 2 9.69 -45.90 14.52
N ASN A 3 10.61 -46.05 15.48
CA ASN A 3 11.91 -45.36 15.55
C ASN A 3 12.73 -45.46 14.25
N HIS A 4 12.47 -46.49 13.44
CA HIS A 4 13.12 -46.70 12.15
C HIS A 4 12.84 -45.59 11.12
N GLN A 5 11.65 -44.99 11.15
CA GLN A 5 11.29 -43.90 10.23
C GLN A 5 12.00 -42.59 10.60
N THR A 6 12.21 -42.35 11.89
CA THR A 6 12.91 -41.16 12.39
C THR A 6 14.40 -41.20 12.04
N ASP A 7 15.02 -42.37 12.13
CA ASP A 7 16.44 -42.55 11.80
C ASP A 7 16.71 -42.43 10.30
N ASP A 8 15.80 -42.92 9.45
CA ASP A 8 15.91 -42.79 8.00
C ASP A 8 15.69 -41.34 7.54
N LEU A 9 14.76 -40.62 8.18
CA LEU A 9 14.54 -39.19 7.92
C LEU A 9 15.76 -38.35 8.34
N THR A 10 16.34 -38.65 9.50
CA THR A 10 17.52 -37.95 10.01
C THR A 10 18.74 -38.19 9.12
N ARG A 11 18.91 -39.42 8.60
CA ARG A 11 20.00 -39.77 7.69
C ARG A 11 19.83 -39.11 6.32
N ALA A 12 18.61 -39.07 5.79
CA ALA A 12 18.29 -38.40 4.53
C ALA A 12 18.50 -36.88 4.62
N LEU A 13 18.14 -36.26 5.73
CA LEU A 13 18.36 -34.82 5.98
C LEU A 13 19.86 -34.49 6.09
N ARG A 14 20.65 -35.33 6.77
CA ARG A 14 22.09 -35.12 6.90
C ARG A 14 22.82 -35.28 5.56
N ALA A 15 22.49 -36.32 4.79
CA ALA A 15 23.04 -36.52 3.46
C ALA A 15 22.70 -35.37 2.49
N ARG A 16 21.49 -34.81 2.59
CA ARG A 16 21.06 -33.67 1.77
C ARG A 16 21.71 -32.34 2.18
N SER A 17 22.15 -32.22 3.43
CA SER A 17 22.89 -31.03 3.90
C SER A 17 24.34 -30.99 3.43
N GLU A 18 24.94 -32.15 3.14
CA GLU A 18 26.33 -32.26 2.70
C GLU A 18 26.50 -31.95 1.19
N ASP A 19 25.44 -32.10 0.40
CA ASP A 19 25.46 -31.92 -1.06
C ASP A 19 25.16 -30.48 -1.53
N MET A 20 24.74 -29.60 -0.62
CA MET A 20 24.55 -28.18 -0.91
C MET A 20 25.86 -27.44 -0.61
N THR A 21 26.77 -27.32 -1.57
CA THR A 21 27.90 -26.37 -1.52
C THR A 21 27.84 -25.40 -2.70
N GLY A 22 26.97 -24.41 -2.58
CA GLY A 22 26.93 -23.20 -3.38
C GLY A 22 26.55 -22.04 -2.47
N THR A 23 27.50 -21.12 -2.24
CA THR A 23 27.37 -19.84 -1.51
C THR A 23 26.23 -19.74 -0.49
N HIS A 24 26.46 -20.29 0.71
CA HIS A 24 25.55 -20.19 1.85
C HIS A 24 25.72 -18.87 2.59
N VAL A 25 24.62 -18.13 2.75
CA VAL A 25 24.45 -17.23 3.89
C VAL A 25 24.26 -18.14 5.11
N ALA A 26 25.25 -18.24 5.99
CA ALA A 26 25.16 -19.14 7.12
C ALA A 26 24.14 -18.61 8.15
N PHE A 27 23.38 -19.49 8.78
CA PHE A 27 22.45 -19.14 9.87
C PHE A 27 23.14 -18.37 11.02
N GLU A 28 24.45 -18.59 11.21
CA GLU A 28 25.26 -17.85 12.17
C GLU A 28 25.59 -16.41 11.71
N ASP A 29 25.60 -16.12 10.40
CA ASP A 29 25.69 -14.75 9.86
C ASP A 29 24.41 -13.96 10.17
N VAL A 30 23.25 -14.61 10.06
CA VAL A 30 21.94 -14.03 10.42
C VAL A 30 21.86 -13.75 11.92
N LYS A 31 22.29 -14.70 12.77
CA LYS A 31 22.36 -14.49 14.23
C LYS A 31 23.40 -13.45 14.65
N GLY A 32 24.53 -13.39 13.96
CA GLY A 32 25.60 -12.40 14.17
C GLY A 32 25.10 -10.99 13.88
N ARG A 33 24.39 -10.79 12.76
CA ARG A 33 23.79 -9.52 12.36
C ARG A 33 22.70 -9.06 13.35
N ALA A 34 21.84 -9.98 13.79
CA ALA A 34 20.81 -9.70 14.80
C ALA A 34 21.39 -9.25 16.17
N ARG A 35 22.52 -9.82 16.60
CA ARG A 35 23.21 -9.39 17.82
C ARG A 35 23.96 -8.07 17.65
N GLY A 36 24.52 -7.81 16.46
CA GLY A 36 25.20 -6.56 16.13
C GLY A 36 24.26 -5.34 16.20
N ILE A 37 23.04 -5.48 15.66
CA ILE A 37 22.00 -4.44 15.70
C ILE A 37 21.58 -4.15 17.16
N ARG A 38 21.39 -5.19 17.99
CA ARG A 38 21.09 -5.00 19.43
C ARG A 38 22.22 -4.31 20.21
N ARG A 39 23.49 -4.49 19.81
CA ARG A 39 24.63 -3.88 20.51
C ARG A 39 24.80 -2.40 20.16
N ARG A 40 24.57 -2.00 18.90
CA ARG A 40 24.59 -0.57 18.50
C ARG A 40 23.55 0.25 19.25
N ARG A 41 22.38 -0.35 19.56
CA ARG A 41 21.32 0.29 20.36
C ARG A 41 21.72 0.71 21.79
N ARG A 42 22.82 0.19 22.37
CA ARG A 42 23.25 0.55 23.74
C ARG A 42 24.33 1.64 23.80
N ALA A 43 24.89 2.07 22.68
CA ALA A 43 26.02 2.99 22.67
C ALA A 43 25.65 4.44 22.31
N ALA A 44 24.45 4.69 21.77
CA ALA A 44 24.04 6.01 21.28
C ALA A 44 23.16 6.81 22.28
N SER A 45 23.32 6.56 23.58
CA SER A 45 22.61 7.29 24.65
C SER A 45 23.59 8.23 25.34
N GLY A 46 23.86 9.40 24.75
CA GLY A 46 24.68 10.40 25.41
C GLY A 46 25.02 11.60 24.53
N ILE A 47 24.19 12.64 24.58
CA ILE A 47 24.53 14.03 24.92
C ILE A 47 23.34 14.92 24.50
N ALA A 48 22.82 15.68 25.46
CA ALA A 48 21.74 16.65 25.33
C ALA A 48 22.30 18.05 25.06
N VAL A 49 21.67 18.89 24.23
CA VAL A 49 21.79 20.36 24.31
C VAL A 49 20.55 21.11 23.76
N ALA A 50 19.96 21.89 24.68
CA ALA A 50 19.33 23.22 24.64
C ALA A 50 18.32 23.66 23.56
N ALA A 51 17.21 24.17 24.09
CA ALA A 51 16.08 24.83 23.43
C ALA A 51 16.42 26.21 22.83
N VAL A 52 15.77 26.53 21.71
CA VAL A 52 15.66 27.89 21.17
C VAL A 52 14.18 28.20 20.95
N ALA A 53 13.67 29.20 21.66
CA ALA A 53 12.33 29.75 21.48
C ALA A 53 12.38 30.87 20.41
N LEU A 54 11.50 30.81 19.41
CA LEU A 54 11.26 31.91 18.47
C LEU A 54 9.79 32.32 18.54
N ALA A 55 9.58 33.59 18.88
CA ALA A 55 8.28 34.24 18.95
C ALA A 55 7.81 34.64 17.55
N VAL A 56 6.58 34.27 17.18
CA VAL A 56 5.94 34.70 15.94
C VAL A 56 5.06 35.93 16.21
N ALA A 57 5.37 37.01 15.51
CA ALA A 57 4.56 38.22 15.45
C ALA A 57 3.58 38.16 14.28
N VAL A 58 2.29 38.38 14.54
CA VAL A 58 1.24 38.48 13.51
C VAL A 58 0.96 39.96 13.21
N PRO A 59 0.99 40.42 11.96
CA PRO A 59 0.35 41.67 11.58
C PRO A 59 -1.07 41.43 11.08
N MET A 60 -2.05 41.97 11.81
CA MET A 60 -3.40 42.20 11.31
C MET A 60 -3.38 43.35 10.30
N GLY A 61 -3.95 43.14 9.12
CA GLY A 61 -4.18 44.18 8.12
C GLY A 61 -5.61 44.13 7.61
N ILE A 62 -6.45 45.04 8.09
CA ILE A 62 -7.77 45.37 7.55
C ILE A 62 -7.59 46.51 6.55
N ASN A 63 -8.25 46.46 5.38
CA ASN A 63 -8.74 47.70 4.77
C ASN A 63 -9.98 47.50 3.89
N LEU A 64 -10.85 48.49 4.01
CA LEU A 64 -12.22 48.60 3.51
C LEU A 64 -12.30 49.27 2.12
N GLY A 65 -13.25 48.77 1.33
CA GLY A 65 -14.23 49.48 0.49
C GLY A 65 -13.92 50.81 -0.22
N GLY A 66 -14.29 50.86 -1.51
CA GLY A 66 -14.58 52.09 -2.25
C GLY A 66 -15.28 51.79 -3.57
N VAL A 67 -16.51 52.26 -3.74
CA VAL A 67 -17.40 52.03 -4.89
C VAL A 67 -17.43 53.27 -5.79
N ASP A 68 -17.38 53.02 -7.10
CA ASP A 68 -18.23 53.54 -8.18
C ASP A 68 -17.90 54.77 -9.07
N ASN A 69 -18.26 54.53 -10.34
CA ASN A 69 -18.65 55.40 -11.45
C ASN A 69 -17.62 55.99 -12.44
N GLY A 70 -17.68 55.48 -13.67
CA GLY A 70 -17.03 56.05 -14.85
C GLY A 70 -17.36 55.29 -16.15
N GLN A 71 -18.63 55.21 -16.51
CA GLN A 71 -19.13 54.52 -17.71
C GLN A 71 -18.75 55.28 -18.99
N ARG A 72 -18.00 54.63 -19.90
CA ARG A 72 -17.75 55.08 -21.28
C ARG A 72 -17.88 53.86 -22.21
N PRO A 73 -18.58 53.93 -23.37
CA PRO A 73 -18.80 52.76 -24.22
C PRO A 73 -17.54 52.45 -25.05
N LEU A 74 -17.13 51.19 -25.07
CA LEU A 74 -16.08 50.67 -25.96
C LEU A 74 -16.65 49.62 -26.95
N PRO A 75 -15.99 49.38 -28.09
CA PRO A 75 -16.52 48.63 -29.23
C PRO A 75 -16.48 47.10 -29.07
N ALA A 76 -17.22 46.43 -29.95
CA ALA A 76 -17.59 45.02 -29.94
C ALA A 76 -16.45 43.97 -29.80
N ASP A 77 -16.79 42.96 -28.99
CA ASP A 77 -16.33 41.57 -28.85
C ASP A 77 -15.11 41.09 -29.65
N GLN A 78 -14.03 40.83 -28.91
CA GLN A 78 -13.06 39.77 -29.21
C GLN A 78 -13.26 38.62 -28.19
N PRO A 79 -13.10 37.34 -28.58
CA PRO A 79 -13.22 36.23 -27.65
C PRO A 79 -12.10 36.29 -26.62
N THR A 80 -12.46 36.56 -25.37
CA THR A 80 -11.55 36.49 -24.23
C THR A 80 -11.20 35.03 -23.98
N THR A 81 -9.94 34.65 -24.22
CA THR A 81 -9.36 33.47 -23.57
C THR A 81 -9.40 33.69 -22.07
N THR A 82 -10.30 32.97 -21.40
CA THR A 82 -10.33 32.87 -19.94
C THR A 82 -9.04 32.20 -19.47
N THR A 83 -8.03 32.98 -19.11
CA THR A 83 -6.98 32.52 -18.21
C THR A 83 -7.62 32.21 -16.87
N GLU A 84 -7.71 30.92 -16.56
CA GLU A 84 -8.04 30.42 -15.23
C GLU A 84 -7.08 31.07 -14.22
N PRO A 85 -7.57 31.64 -13.10
CA PRO A 85 -6.69 32.22 -12.11
C PRO A 85 -5.84 31.10 -11.54
N THR A 86 -4.53 31.20 -11.74
CA THR A 86 -3.54 30.38 -11.03
C THR A 86 -3.77 30.62 -9.54
N GLY A 87 -4.41 29.66 -8.87
CA GLY A 87 -4.56 29.69 -7.42
C GLY A 87 -3.19 29.85 -6.76
N PRO A 88 -3.13 30.38 -5.52
CA PRO A 88 -1.87 30.48 -4.80
C PRO A 88 -1.21 29.10 -4.77
N VAL A 89 -0.01 29.01 -5.32
CA VAL A 89 0.82 27.80 -5.26
C VAL A 89 1.20 27.63 -3.79
N THR A 90 0.54 26.71 -3.09
CA THR A 90 0.94 26.34 -1.73
C THR A 90 2.38 25.82 -1.81
N PRO A 91 3.33 26.43 -1.09
CA PRO A 91 4.73 26.02 -1.18
C PRO A 91 4.89 24.58 -0.68
N THR A 92 5.58 23.78 -1.48
CA THR A 92 6.02 22.44 -1.09
C THR A 92 7.00 22.52 0.10
N PRO A 93 6.93 21.61 1.08
CA PRO A 93 7.84 21.60 2.22
C PRO A 93 9.30 21.48 1.79
N GLN A 94 10.18 22.29 2.39
CA GLN A 94 11.63 22.22 2.17
C GLN A 94 12.27 21.30 3.21
N GLY A 95 12.05 20.00 3.07
CA GLY A 95 12.61 18.95 3.94
C GLY A 95 11.55 18.10 4.66
N PRO A 96 11.99 17.14 5.50
CA PRO A 96 11.10 16.24 6.19
C PRO A 96 10.16 16.98 7.15
N VAL A 97 8.88 16.65 7.08
CA VAL A 97 7.85 17.09 8.01
C VAL A 97 7.79 16.10 9.17
N GLU A 98 8.01 16.60 10.39
CA GLU A 98 7.95 15.79 11.60
C GLU A 98 6.49 15.47 11.97
N ILE A 99 6.20 14.19 12.20
CA ILE A 99 4.92 13.70 12.67
C ILE A 99 5.00 13.51 14.18
N ASP A 100 4.33 14.39 14.91
CA ASP A 100 3.90 14.16 16.28
C ASP A 100 2.41 13.82 16.27
N ALA A 101 2.11 12.51 16.20
CA ALA A 101 0.75 12.03 16.02
C ALA A 101 -0.16 12.37 17.21
N ALA A 102 0.41 12.47 18.42
CA ALA A 102 -0.34 12.82 19.62
C ALA A 102 -0.79 14.30 19.61
N LYS A 103 0.05 15.19 19.06
CA LYS A 103 -0.21 16.64 19.02
C LYS A 103 -0.80 17.15 17.70
N ALA A 104 -0.83 16.33 16.65
CA ALA A 104 -1.40 16.72 15.36
C ALA A 104 -2.85 17.22 15.49
N PRO A 105 -3.25 18.28 14.78
CA PRO A 105 -4.62 18.78 14.81
C PRO A 105 -5.60 17.73 14.26
N ARG A 106 -6.84 17.75 14.74
CA ARG A 106 -7.90 16.87 14.24
C ARG A 106 -8.41 17.35 12.88
N GLY A 107 -8.33 16.51 11.86
CA GLY A 107 -8.94 16.74 10.54
C GLY A 107 -10.34 16.13 10.43
N GLU A 108 -10.78 15.79 9.22
CA GLU A 108 -12.04 15.05 8.97
C GLU A 108 -11.89 13.54 9.24
N ASP A 109 -12.99 12.80 9.35
CA ASP A 109 -12.96 11.32 9.42
C ASP A 109 -12.39 10.70 8.13
N PRO A 110 -11.93 9.43 8.15
CA PRO A 110 -11.42 8.78 6.95
C PRO A 110 -12.48 8.67 5.85
N ALA A 111 -12.12 9.08 4.63
CA ALA A 111 -12.97 9.03 3.44
C ALA A 111 -12.89 7.69 2.69
N ILE A 112 -12.20 6.70 3.25
CA ILE A 112 -12.16 5.33 2.74
C ILE A 112 -12.70 4.35 3.78
N LEU A 113 -13.17 3.20 3.31
CA LEU A 113 -13.64 2.14 4.20
C LEU A 113 -12.48 1.57 5.03
N TYR A 114 -12.74 1.34 6.31
CA TYR A 114 -11.83 0.63 7.18
C TYR A 114 -12.61 -0.17 8.24
N ALA A 115 -12.00 -1.21 8.78
CA ALA A 115 -12.54 -1.91 9.94
C ALA A 115 -11.67 -1.73 11.17
N THR A 116 -12.32 -1.78 12.33
CA THR A 116 -11.66 -1.89 13.62
C THR A 116 -12.28 -3.00 14.44
N GLY A 117 -11.53 -4.09 14.67
CA GLY A 117 -12.10 -5.32 15.22
C GLY A 117 -13.15 -5.90 14.28
N THR A 118 -14.39 -6.00 14.74
CA THR A 118 -15.55 -6.42 13.96
C THR A 118 -16.38 -5.26 13.41
N THR A 119 -16.05 -4.00 13.74
CA THR A 119 -16.85 -2.86 13.27
C THR A 119 -16.28 -2.29 11.97
N LEU A 120 -17.10 -2.30 10.92
CA LEU A 120 -16.84 -1.67 9.63
C LEU A 120 -17.25 -0.20 9.68
N HIS A 121 -16.35 0.69 9.30
CA HIS A 121 -16.57 2.12 9.12
C HIS A 121 -16.63 2.43 7.63
N ARG A 122 -17.71 3.07 7.20
CA ARG A 122 -17.90 3.50 5.81
C ARG A 122 -17.73 5.02 5.72
N PRO A 123 -17.20 5.56 4.61
CA PRO A 123 -16.93 7.00 4.46
C PRO A 123 -18.14 7.89 4.78
N ASP A 124 -19.32 7.52 4.29
CA ASP A 124 -20.56 8.30 4.42
C ASP A 124 -21.73 7.49 5.01
N GLY A 125 -21.43 6.33 5.60
CA GLY A 125 -22.43 5.34 5.99
C GLY A 125 -22.48 5.11 7.50
N PRO A 126 -23.55 4.43 7.98
CA PRO A 126 -23.55 3.90 9.32
C PRO A 126 -22.38 2.92 9.50
N GLN A 127 -21.91 2.81 10.74
CA GLN A 127 -21.05 1.70 11.12
C GLN A 127 -21.84 0.40 11.03
N VAL A 128 -21.17 -0.66 10.58
CA VAL A 128 -21.77 -1.96 10.37
C VAL A 128 -20.98 -3.01 11.12
N GLU A 129 -21.67 -3.90 11.82
CA GLU A 129 -21.01 -4.99 12.54
C GLU A 129 -20.76 -6.15 11.58
N LEU A 130 -19.49 -6.57 11.49
CA LEU A 130 -19.05 -7.70 10.69
C LEU A 130 -19.19 -8.99 11.51
N PRO A 131 -19.43 -10.14 10.85
CA PRO A 131 -19.58 -11.43 11.54
C PRO A 131 -18.34 -11.86 12.33
N LYS A 132 -17.16 -11.36 11.94
CA LYS A 132 -15.85 -11.68 12.51
C LYS A 132 -14.83 -10.62 12.11
N GLN A 133 -13.63 -10.70 12.68
CA GLN A 133 -12.50 -9.88 12.26
C GLN A 133 -11.91 -10.45 10.95
N TYR A 134 -11.71 -9.57 9.98
CA TYR A 134 -11.08 -9.89 8.70
C TYR A 134 -9.68 -9.28 8.62
N SER A 135 -8.78 -9.98 7.92
CA SER A 135 -7.43 -9.51 7.65
C SER A 135 -7.38 -8.51 6.50
N TYR A 136 -8.26 -8.69 5.53
CA TYR A 136 -8.38 -7.83 4.35
C TYR A 136 -9.86 -7.60 4.01
N LEU A 137 -10.15 -6.42 3.47
CA LEU A 137 -11.47 -6.01 3.03
C LEU A 137 -11.38 -5.38 1.64
N LEU A 138 -12.33 -5.72 0.78
CA LEU A 138 -12.50 -5.11 -0.53
C LEU A 138 -13.96 -4.66 -0.67
N PRO A 139 -14.23 -3.38 -0.97
CA PRO A 139 -15.56 -2.93 -1.35
C PRO A 139 -16.15 -3.79 -2.46
N TYR A 140 -17.35 -4.34 -2.23
CA TYR A 140 -18.03 -5.22 -3.18
C TYR A 140 -19.54 -5.13 -3.00
N ALA A 141 -20.26 -4.91 -4.10
CA ALA A 141 -21.67 -4.56 -4.12
C ALA A 141 -21.95 -3.35 -3.20
N ASP A 142 -22.94 -3.49 -2.34
CA ASP A 142 -23.32 -2.56 -1.28
C ASP A 142 -22.57 -2.81 0.04
N GLY A 143 -21.75 -3.87 0.12
CA GLY A 143 -20.97 -4.23 1.30
C GLY A 143 -19.50 -4.48 0.99
N VAL A 144 -18.98 -5.62 1.45
CA VAL A 144 -17.55 -5.96 1.35
C VAL A 144 -17.33 -7.45 1.09
N MET A 145 -16.23 -7.74 0.41
CA MET A 145 -15.58 -9.04 0.42
C MET A 145 -14.52 -9.04 1.52
N GLY A 146 -14.64 -9.95 2.48
CA GLY A 146 -13.72 -10.08 3.61
C GLY A 146 -12.90 -11.35 3.55
N PHE A 147 -11.60 -11.24 3.80
CA PHE A 147 -10.67 -12.38 3.83
C PHE A 147 -10.19 -12.66 5.24
N TYR A 148 -10.18 -13.92 5.66
CA TYR A 148 -9.74 -14.31 6.99
C TYR A 148 -9.10 -15.71 7.03
N GLY A 149 -8.37 -15.96 8.13
CA GLY A 149 -7.70 -17.23 8.36
C GLY A 149 -6.45 -17.44 7.51
N PRO A 150 -5.63 -18.46 7.84
CA PRO A 150 -4.40 -18.77 7.11
C PRO A 150 -4.66 -19.28 5.70
N ASP A 151 -5.85 -19.85 5.47
CA ASP A 151 -6.26 -20.38 4.17
C ASP A 151 -6.89 -19.28 3.30
N GLY A 152 -7.02 -18.03 3.76
CA GLY A 152 -7.58 -16.93 2.96
C GLY A 152 -9.06 -17.13 2.59
N ILE A 153 -9.88 -17.63 3.51
CA ILE A 153 -11.31 -17.85 3.25
C ILE A 153 -11.98 -16.51 2.94
N THR A 154 -12.79 -16.50 1.87
CA THR A 154 -13.50 -15.32 1.38
C THR A 154 -14.97 -15.36 1.80
N ASP A 155 -15.41 -14.34 2.54
CA ASP A 155 -16.81 -14.10 2.89
C ASP A 155 -17.35 -12.90 2.10
N PHE A 156 -18.59 -13.00 1.63
CA PHE A 156 -19.33 -11.89 1.02
C PHE A 156 -20.33 -11.34 2.03
N ILE A 157 -20.25 -10.04 2.27
CA ILE A 157 -20.98 -9.36 3.35
C ILE A 157 -21.76 -8.21 2.72
N ASP A 158 -23.07 -8.13 3.00
CA ASP A 158 -23.94 -7.09 2.44
C ASP A 158 -23.79 -5.71 3.11
N GLY A 159 -24.58 -4.76 2.63
CA GLY A 159 -24.70 -3.41 3.17
C GLY A 159 -25.17 -3.35 4.64
N GLU A 160 -25.72 -4.41 5.20
CA GLU A 160 -26.19 -4.48 6.58
C GLU A 160 -25.24 -5.26 7.50
N GLY A 161 -24.18 -5.87 6.95
CA GLY A 161 -23.20 -6.66 7.71
C GLY A 161 -23.52 -8.15 7.80
N ASN A 162 -24.54 -8.62 7.08
CA ASN A 162 -24.89 -10.03 7.06
C ASN A 162 -24.00 -10.76 6.06
N LEU A 163 -23.59 -11.97 6.44
CA LEU A 163 -22.96 -12.91 5.53
C LEU A 163 -23.99 -13.36 4.49
N THR A 164 -23.79 -13.00 3.24
CA THR A 164 -24.68 -13.39 2.12
C THR A 164 -24.20 -14.63 1.40
N ASP A 165 -22.89 -14.82 1.34
CA ASP A 165 -22.27 -15.99 0.75
C ASP A 165 -20.91 -16.27 1.40
N GLN A 166 -20.53 -17.53 1.41
CA GLN A 166 -19.21 -18.00 1.79
C GLN A 166 -18.75 -18.95 0.69
N GLY A 167 -17.92 -18.43 -0.20
CA GLY A 167 -17.45 -19.23 -1.32
C GLY A 167 -16.41 -20.26 -0.88
N PRO A 168 -16.20 -21.35 -1.65
CA PRO A 168 -15.05 -22.23 -1.50
C PRO A 168 -13.75 -21.58 -1.99
N TYR A 169 -13.71 -20.25 -2.01
CA TYR A 169 -12.64 -19.46 -2.59
C TYR A 169 -11.64 -19.12 -1.51
N THR A 170 -10.40 -19.55 -1.75
CA THR A 170 -9.27 -18.97 -1.05
C THR A 170 -8.70 -17.83 -1.88
N GLY A 171 -8.45 -16.70 -1.21
CA GLY A 171 -7.93 -15.48 -1.78
C GLY A 171 -7.30 -14.64 -0.67
N MET A 172 -6.20 -13.94 -0.96
CA MET A 172 -5.56 -13.04 0.01
C MET A 172 -5.25 -11.66 -0.57
N SER A 173 -5.66 -11.40 -1.80
CA SER A 173 -5.35 -10.16 -2.50
C SER A 173 -6.42 -9.87 -3.55
N GLY A 174 -6.75 -8.60 -3.70
CA GLY A 174 -7.53 -8.09 -4.79
C GLY A 174 -7.19 -6.63 -5.05
N ALA A 175 -7.69 -6.11 -6.15
CA ALA A 175 -7.43 -4.77 -6.63
C ALA A 175 -8.73 -4.13 -7.14
N ILE A 176 -8.84 -2.82 -6.98
CA ILE A 176 -9.96 -2.03 -7.48
C ILE A 176 -9.42 -1.06 -8.53
N SER A 177 -10.10 -0.92 -9.67
CA SER A 177 -9.71 0.05 -10.71
C SER A 177 -9.87 1.48 -10.20
N SER A 178 -9.17 2.47 -10.79
CA SER A 178 -9.21 3.85 -10.28
C SER A 178 -10.58 4.53 -10.44
N ASP A 179 -11.42 4.03 -11.35
CA ASP A 179 -12.83 4.42 -11.47
C ASP A 179 -13.74 3.80 -10.40
N GLY A 180 -13.24 2.83 -9.63
CA GLY A 180 -14.00 2.10 -8.62
C GLY A 180 -15.04 1.13 -9.18
N GLU A 181 -15.09 0.89 -10.49
CA GLU A 181 -16.16 0.09 -11.11
C GLU A 181 -15.82 -1.40 -11.22
N ARG A 182 -14.53 -1.75 -11.14
CA ARG A 182 -14.06 -3.12 -11.31
C ARG A 182 -13.25 -3.59 -10.11
N LEU A 183 -13.33 -4.89 -9.91
CA LEU A 183 -12.59 -5.64 -8.91
C LEU A 183 -11.84 -6.76 -9.63
N ALA A 184 -10.55 -6.87 -9.41
CA ALA A 184 -9.80 -8.08 -9.71
C ALA A 184 -9.49 -8.80 -8.41
N THR A 185 -9.66 -10.10 -8.39
CA THR A 185 -9.29 -10.95 -7.25
C THR A 185 -8.86 -12.30 -7.80
N TRP A 186 -8.32 -13.16 -6.95
CA TRP A 186 -8.07 -14.54 -7.32
C TRP A 186 -8.85 -15.49 -6.45
N VAL A 187 -9.22 -16.59 -7.08
CA VAL A 187 -10.03 -17.62 -6.46
C VAL A 187 -9.33 -18.96 -6.70
N SER A 188 -9.01 -19.66 -5.64
CA SER A 188 -8.66 -21.08 -5.72
C SER A 188 -9.83 -21.88 -5.20
N ALA A 189 -10.33 -22.82 -5.99
CA ALA A 189 -11.30 -23.78 -5.50
C ALA A 189 -10.59 -24.76 -4.55
N VAL A 190 -11.10 -24.90 -3.33
CA VAL A 190 -10.60 -25.88 -2.36
C VAL A 190 -10.53 -27.28 -3.02
N GLY A 191 -9.33 -27.86 -3.06
CA GLY A 191 -9.09 -29.18 -3.66
C GLY A 191 -8.59 -29.19 -5.10
N ALA A 192 -8.44 -28.03 -5.76
CA ALA A 192 -7.98 -27.91 -7.16
C ALA A 192 -6.48 -28.20 -7.40
N GLY A 193 -5.79 -28.84 -6.45
CA GLY A 193 -4.37 -29.21 -6.62
C GLY A 193 -3.43 -28.02 -6.81
N GLY A 194 -3.77 -26.87 -6.24
CA GLY A 194 -2.98 -25.64 -6.31
C GLY A 194 -3.20 -24.82 -7.57
N ALA A 195 -4.23 -25.12 -8.38
CA ALA A 195 -4.67 -24.20 -9.42
C ALA A 195 -5.34 -22.96 -8.78
N VAL A 196 -4.98 -21.78 -9.28
CA VAL A 196 -5.60 -20.50 -8.94
C VAL A 196 -6.13 -19.86 -10.20
N ASP A 197 -7.33 -19.31 -10.12
CA ASP A 197 -8.00 -18.61 -11.20
C ASP A 197 -8.00 -17.12 -10.86
N LEU A 198 -7.40 -16.30 -11.74
CA LEU A 198 -7.58 -14.86 -11.67
C LEU A 198 -8.99 -14.50 -12.19
N ALA A 199 -9.70 -13.62 -11.49
CA ALA A 199 -11.07 -13.24 -11.81
C ALA A 199 -11.24 -11.70 -11.87
N LEU A 200 -12.01 -11.24 -12.86
CA LEU A 200 -12.42 -9.84 -13.04
C LEU A 200 -13.93 -9.72 -12.85
N TRP A 201 -14.35 -8.95 -11.86
CA TRP A 201 -15.75 -8.77 -11.47
C TRP A 201 -16.16 -7.29 -11.51
N PRO A 202 -17.43 -6.97 -11.81
CA PRO A 202 -17.97 -5.64 -11.56
C PRO A 202 -18.05 -5.40 -10.05
N ARG A 203 -17.72 -4.18 -9.61
CA ARG A 203 -17.86 -3.84 -8.19
C ARG A 203 -19.31 -3.79 -7.75
N SER A 204 -20.26 -3.53 -8.66
CA SER A 204 -21.70 -3.41 -8.34
C SER A 204 -22.35 -4.68 -7.78
N GLY A 205 -21.64 -5.80 -7.74
CA GLY A 205 -22.19 -7.08 -7.30
C GLY A 205 -22.85 -7.79 -8.47
N ALA A 206 -22.20 -8.83 -8.97
CA ALA A 206 -22.83 -9.82 -9.84
C ALA A 206 -22.51 -11.19 -9.25
N ASN A 207 -23.50 -12.07 -9.17
CA ASN A 207 -23.27 -13.41 -8.66
C ASN A 207 -22.16 -14.07 -9.52
N PRO A 208 -21.03 -14.52 -8.93
CA PRO A 208 -19.97 -15.19 -9.66
C PRO A 208 -20.46 -16.43 -10.43
N GLU A 209 -21.59 -17.03 -10.03
CA GLU A 209 -22.21 -18.16 -10.72
C GLU A 209 -22.93 -17.80 -12.03
N ASN A 210 -23.28 -16.52 -12.28
CA ASN A 210 -24.18 -16.11 -13.38
C ASN A 210 -23.50 -15.46 -14.60
N GLY A 211 -22.26 -15.83 -14.91
CA GLY A 211 -21.73 -15.67 -16.27
C GLY A 211 -21.02 -14.35 -16.57
N TYR A 212 -20.18 -13.86 -15.66
CA TYR A 212 -18.98 -13.18 -16.15
C TYR A 212 -18.08 -14.22 -16.82
N THR A 213 -17.55 -13.87 -17.99
CA THR A 213 -16.35 -14.51 -18.51
C THR A 213 -15.26 -14.25 -17.49
N SER A 214 -15.12 -15.15 -16.52
CA SER A 214 -13.85 -15.31 -15.85
C SER A 214 -12.88 -15.63 -16.97
N ASN A 215 -12.11 -14.64 -17.36
CA ASN A 215 -10.94 -14.93 -18.14
C ASN A 215 -9.96 -15.57 -17.15
N VAL A 216 -10.16 -16.86 -16.97
CA VAL A 216 -9.40 -17.63 -16.03
C VAL A 216 -8.03 -17.84 -16.64
N VAL A 217 -7.05 -17.17 -16.06
CA VAL A 217 -5.67 -17.58 -16.22
C VAL A 217 -5.43 -18.64 -15.15
N ALA A 218 -5.52 -19.91 -15.53
CA ALA A 218 -5.24 -21.02 -14.63
C ALA A 218 -3.72 -21.05 -14.37
N MET A 219 -3.33 -20.69 -13.15
CA MET A 219 -1.93 -20.71 -12.71
C MET A 219 -1.75 -21.66 -11.56
N ARG A 220 -0.51 -22.10 -11.31
CA ARG A 220 -0.17 -22.85 -10.09
C ARG A 220 0.75 -22.01 -9.24
N GLY A 221 0.31 -21.64 -8.04
CA GLY A 221 1.10 -20.83 -7.12
C GLY A 221 0.23 -19.87 -6.31
N ASP A 222 0.89 -19.10 -5.44
CA ASP A 222 0.25 -18.04 -4.66
C ASP A 222 0.31 -16.74 -5.45
N MET A 223 -0.81 -16.03 -5.55
CA MET A 223 -0.88 -14.80 -6.33
C MET A 223 -1.08 -13.58 -5.44
N GLN A 224 -0.38 -12.50 -5.78
CA GLN A 224 -0.53 -11.19 -5.14
C GLN A 224 -0.77 -10.15 -6.23
N LEU A 225 -1.98 -9.59 -6.26
CA LEU A 225 -2.31 -8.51 -7.19
C LEU A 225 -1.61 -7.23 -6.73
N ALA A 226 -1.01 -6.52 -7.67
CA ALA A 226 -0.51 -5.16 -7.48
C ALA A 226 -1.54 -4.11 -7.89
N GLY A 227 -2.37 -4.41 -8.88
CA GLY A 227 -3.47 -3.53 -9.29
C GLY A 227 -3.75 -3.55 -10.78
N PHE A 228 -4.64 -2.66 -11.22
CA PHE A 228 -4.92 -2.45 -12.63
C PHE A 228 -3.84 -1.55 -13.26
N VAL A 229 -3.45 -1.86 -14.49
CA VAL A 229 -2.56 -1.04 -15.35
C VAL A 229 -3.26 -0.59 -16.63
N GLY A 230 -4.55 -0.88 -16.73
CA GLY A 230 -5.44 -0.47 -17.81
C GLY A 230 -6.87 -0.96 -17.50
N PRO A 231 -7.85 -0.65 -18.37
CA PRO A 231 -9.25 -0.97 -18.13
C PRO A 231 -9.52 -2.45 -17.82
N GLU A 232 -8.86 -3.35 -18.54
CA GLU A 232 -8.97 -4.78 -18.36
C GLU A 232 -7.57 -5.38 -18.33
N THR A 233 -6.64 -4.71 -17.65
CA THR A 233 -5.26 -5.18 -17.60
C THR A 233 -4.77 -5.12 -16.17
N VAL A 234 -4.29 -6.24 -15.65
CA VAL A 234 -3.92 -6.39 -14.24
C VAL A 234 -2.45 -6.81 -14.14
N ALA A 235 -1.73 -6.20 -13.21
CA ALA A 235 -0.38 -6.60 -12.81
C ALA A 235 -0.43 -7.38 -11.50
N TYR A 236 0.36 -8.44 -11.41
CA TYR A 236 0.39 -9.33 -10.25
C TYR A 236 1.74 -10.06 -10.14
N ASN A 237 2.06 -10.54 -8.94
CA ASN A 237 3.12 -11.52 -8.72
C ASN A 237 2.53 -12.92 -8.65
N LEU A 238 3.18 -13.87 -9.31
CA LEU A 238 2.94 -15.30 -9.14
C LEU A 238 4.12 -15.92 -8.39
N THR A 239 3.84 -16.55 -7.25
CA THR A 239 4.82 -17.29 -6.45
C THR A 239 4.62 -18.78 -6.64
N VAL A 240 5.57 -19.44 -7.29
CA VAL A 240 5.56 -20.90 -7.48
C VAL A 240 6.49 -21.56 -6.47
N SER A 241 5.91 -22.31 -5.54
CA SER A 241 6.65 -23.08 -4.53
C SER A 241 7.02 -24.47 -5.04
N THR A 242 8.30 -24.82 -4.97
CA THR A 242 8.83 -26.13 -5.34
C THR A 242 9.66 -26.73 -4.18
N ASN A 243 10.07 -27.99 -4.32
CA ASN A 243 10.99 -28.63 -3.38
C ASN A 243 12.38 -27.97 -3.30
N GLN A 244 12.69 -27.03 -4.21
CA GLN A 244 13.96 -26.30 -4.26
C GLN A 244 13.84 -24.86 -3.73
N GLY A 245 12.64 -24.40 -3.40
CA GLY A 245 12.35 -23.02 -2.98
C GLY A 245 11.14 -22.44 -3.70
N ALA A 246 10.81 -21.20 -3.35
CA ALA A 246 9.77 -20.42 -4.01
C ALA A 246 10.38 -19.43 -5.00
N THR A 247 9.79 -19.33 -6.19
CA THR A 247 10.15 -18.33 -7.20
C THR A 247 8.97 -17.39 -7.37
N GLN A 248 9.21 -16.08 -7.23
CA GLN A 248 8.23 -15.05 -7.51
C GLN A 248 8.54 -14.43 -8.87
N THR A 249 7.50 -14.24 -9.70
CA THR A 249 7.63 -13.64 -11.03
C THR A 249 6.48 -12.67 -11.27
N PRO A 250 6.75 -11.41 -11.65
CA PRO A 250 5.71 -10.44 -11.95
C PRO A 250 5.18 -10.59 -13.38
N TYR A 251 3.86 -10.46 -13.55
CA TYR A 251 3.15 -10.61 -14.80
C TYR A 251 2.15 -9.48 -15.03
N VAL A 252 1.79 -9.29 -16.30
CA VAL A 252 0.63 -8.53 -16.74
C VAL A 252 -0.25 -9.42 -17.60
N THR A 253 -1.56 -9.37 -17.38
CA THR A 253 -2.54 -10.06 -18.24
C THR A 253 -3.61 -9.08 -18.72
N ASP A 254 -3.95 -9.18 -20.00
CA ASP A 254 -5.11 -8.54 -20.62
C ASP A 254 -6.28 -9.50 -20.78
N TRP A 255 -6.15 -10.71 -20.20
CA TRP A 255 -7.16 -11.75 -20.18
C TRP A 255 -7.45 -12.46 -21.50
N THR A 256 -7.00 -11.91 -22.62
CA THR A 256 -7.25 -12.44 -23.97
C THR A 256 -6.05 -13.18 -24.55
N SER A 257 -4.86 -12.89 -24.01
CA SER A 257 -3.59 -13.45 -24.41
C SER A 257 -2.88 -14.16 -23.25
N GLU A 258 -1.83 -14.91 -23.56
CA GLU A 258 -0.96 -15.47 -22.52
C GLU A 258 -0.38 -14.33 -21.67
N PRO A 259 -0.39 -14.45 -20.32
CA PRO A 259 0.21 -13.43 -19.46
C PRO A 259 1.66 -13.17 -19.83
N ARG A 260 2.03 -11.90 -19.87
CA ARG A 260 3.39 -11.47 -20.21
C ARG A 260 4.16 -11.17 -18.93
N GLU A 261 5.35 -11.74 -18.82
CA GLU A 261 6.28 -11.44 -17.74
C GLU A 261 6.79 -10.00 -17.82
N LEU A 262 6.97 -9.36 -16.66
CA LEU A 262 7.63 -8.07 -16.52
C LEU A 262 9.11 -8.31 -16.19
N THR A 263 9.96 -8.38 -17.22
CA THR A 263 11.36 -8.78 -17.07
C THR A 263 12.24 -7.69 -16.44
N SER A 264 11.78 -6.44 -16.42
CA SER A 264 12.46 -5.33 -15.75
C SER A 264 12.32 -5.36 -14.23
N LEU A 265 11.42 -6.19 -13.68
CA LEU A 265 11.10 -6.25 -12.26
C LEU A 265 11.26 -7.66 -11.70
N MET A 266 11.70 -7.75 -10.44
CA MET A 266 11.71 -8.96 -9.62
C MET A 266 10.38 -9.15 -8.88
N ASP A 267 9.73 -8.05 -8.49
CA ASP A 267 8.37 -8.03 -7.92
C ASP A 267 7.57 -6.83 -8.45
N VAL A 268 6.25 -6.89 -8.36
CA VAL A 268 5.37 -5.74 -8.59
C VAL A 268 4.59 -5.40 -7.31
N ARG A 269 4.54 -4.14 -6.92
CA ARG A 269 4.02 -3.70 -5.61
C ARG A 269 2.80 -2.80 -5.70
N GLY A 270 2.80 -1.89 -6.66
CA GLY A 270 1.68 -1.01 -6.96
C GLY A 270 1.46 -0.92 -8.46
N ALA A 271 0.24 -0.58 -8.85
CA ALA A 271 -0.12 -0.38 -10.25
C ALA A 271 -1.10 0.78 -10.39
N ASN A 272 -1.11 1.43 -11.55
CA ASN A 272 -2.06 2.48 -11.84
C ASN A 272 -2.58 2.36 -13.28
N ASP A 273 -3.89 2.29 -13.43
CA ASP A 273 -4.60 2.12 -14.70
C ASP A 273 -4.78 3.42 -15.49
N VAL A 274 -4.73 4.58 -14.81
CA VAL A 274 -4.79 5.90 -15.47
C VAL A 274 -3.51 6.14 -16.27
N THR A 275 -2.35 5.79 -15.71
CA THR A 275 -1.03 6.08 -16.29
C THR A 275 -0.34 4.86 -16.91
N GLY A 276 -0.89 3.66 -16.70
CA GLY A 276 -0.39 2.39 -17.24
C GLY A 276 0.99 2.00 -16.71
N VAL A 277 1.28 2.34 -15.46
CA VAL A 277 2.57 2.06 -14.81
C VAL A 277 2.41 1.10 -13.65
N VAL A 278 3.53 0.48 -13.30
CA VAL A 278 3.72 -0.32 -12.09
C VAL A 278 4.95 0.15 -11.34
N SER A 279 4.98 -0.08 -10.03
CA SER A 279 6.17 0.07 -9.20
C SER A 279 6.63 -1.30 -8.71
N GLY A 280 7.93 -1.49 -8.53
CA GLY A 280 8.46 -2.78 -8.10
C GLY A 280 9.96 -2.81 -7.85
N LEU A 281 10.42 -3.90 -7.24
CA LEU A 281 11.82 -4.21 -6.98
C LEU A 281 12.53 -4.58 -8.29
N THR A 282 13.66 -3.95 -8.60
CA THR A 282 14.46 -4.25 -9.81
C THR A 282 15.70 -5.09 -9.48
N THR A 283 16.32 -4.85 -8.33
CA THR A 283 17.61 -5.46 -7.99
C THR A 283 17.79 -5.59 -6.48
N VAL A 284 18.46 -6.67 -6.06
CA VAL A 284 18.88 -6.91 -4.68
C VAL A 284 20.37 -7.24 -4.66
N ASP A 285 21.16 -6.43 -3.95
CA ASP A 285 22.56 -6.73 -3.63
C ASP A 285 22.71 -6.95 -2.11
N TYR A 286 22.61 -8.22 -1.69
CA TYR A 286 22.76 -8.61 -0.29
C TYR A 286 24.15 -8.29 0.29
N GLY A 287 25.19 -8.21 -0.55
CA GLY A 287 26.55 -7.87 -0.12
C GLY A 287 26.65 -6.41 0.31
N LYS A 288 25.90 -5.53 -0.34
CA LYS A 288 25.81 -4.09 -0.02
C LYS A 288 24.60 -3.72 0.83
N ASN A 289 23.65 -4.64 1.03
CA ASN A 289 22.35 -4.36 1.63
C ASN A 289 21.55 -3.32 0.83
N GLU A 290 21.67 -3.36 -0.49
CA GLU A 290 21.08 -2.40 -1.42
C GLU A 290 19.89 -3.04 -2.12
N TYR A 291 18.77 -2.33 -2.15
CA TYR A 291 17.51 -2.74 -2.78
C TYR A 291 17.06 -1.59 -3.67
N CYS A 292 16.95 -1.83 -4.97
CA CYS A 292 16.57 -0.80 -5.93
C CYS A 292 15.19 -1.10 -6.50
N PHE A 293 14.43 -0.05 -6.76
CA PHE A 293 13.05 -0.07 -7.20
C PHE A 293 12.89 0.82 -8.43
N ALA A 294 11.85 0.58 -9.21
CA ALA A 294 11.54 1.41 -10.38
C ALA A 294 10.05 1.60 -10.57
N VAL A 295 9.71 2.65 -11.30
CA VAL A 295 8.42 2.79 -11.99
C VAL A 295 8.61 2.36 -13.43
N VAL A 296 7.74 1.47 -13.92
CA VAL A 296 7.84 0.83 -15.24
C VAL A 296 6.52 0.97 -15.98
N LYS A 297 6.56 1.28 -17.28
CA LYS A 297 5.39 1.18 -18.16
C LYS A 297 5.03 -0.29 -18.33
N ALA A 298 3.90 -0.70 -17.76
CA ALA A 298 3.55 -2.10 -17.62
C ALA A 298 3.45 -2.83 -18.97
N VAL A 299 2.87 -2.18 -19.99
CA VAL A 299 2.64 -2.78 -21.32
C VAL A 299 3.94 -2.94 -22.12
N SER A 300 4.83 -1.95 -22.09
CA SER A 300 6.08 -1.96 -22.86
C SER A 300 7.29 -2.46 -22.08
N ASP A 301 7.12 -2.79 -20.79
CA ASP A 301 8.20 -3.17 -19.86
C ASP A 301 9.37 -2.18 -19.86
N THR A 302 9.05 -0.88 -20.03
CA THR A 302 10.04 0.19 -20.13
C THR A 302 10.16 0.92 -18.81
N VAL A 303 11.36 0.95 -18.24
CA VAL A 303 11.66 1.73 -17.03
C VAL A 303 11.43 3.21 -17.30
N VAL A 304 10.61 3.86 -16.47
CA VAL A 304 10.38 5.31 -16.47
C VAL A 304 11.51 5.98 -15.69
N TRP A 305 11.72 5.51 -14.45
CA TRP A 305 12.82 5.90 -13.57
C TRP A 305 13.05 4.83 -12.50
N ASP A 306 14.21 4.86 -11.86
CA ASP A 306 14.60 3.96 -10.78
C ASP A 306 15.20 4.72 -9.58
N THR A 307 15.21 4.08 -8.42
CA THR A 307 15.77 4.59 -7.18
C THR A 307 16.25 3.45 -6.30
N CYS A 308 17.29 3.67 -5.50
CA CYS A 308 17.70 2.78 -4.41
C CYS A 308 17.49 3.43 -3.03
N ASP A 309 16.97 4.66 -3.01
CA ASP A 309 16.73 5.43 -1.78
C ASP A 309 15.37 5.08 -1.15
N TYR A 310 14.43 4.59 -1.96
CA TYR A 310 13.06 4.30 -1.54
C TYR A 310 12.60 2.93 -2.01
N ARG A 311 11.89 2.22 -1.13
CA ARG A 311 11.00 1.14 -1.54
C ARG A 311 9.68 1.72 -2.00
N LEU A 312 9.39 1.53 -3.28
CA LEU A 312 8.17 2.05 -3.90
C LEU A 312 6.96 1.16 -3.58
N GLY A 313 5.82 1.81 -3.38
CA GLY A 313 4.53 1.21 -3.07
C GLY A 313 3.45 1.67 -4.04
N ARG A 314 2.27 1.98 -3.51
CA ARG A 314 1.06 2.28 -4.29
C ARG A 314 1.05 3.68 -4.89
N PHE A 315 0.32 3.82 -5.98
CA PHE A 315 0.12 5.11 -6.65
C PHE A 315 -1.10 5.83 -6.11
N SER A 316 -1.10 7.16 -6.17
CA SER A 316 -2.33 7.92 -5.94
C SER A 316 -3.38 7.51 -6.97
N PRO A 317 -4.69 7.63 -6.67
CA PRO A 317 -5.75 7.24 -7.61
C PRO A 317 -5.67 7.88 -9.00
N ASP A 318 -5.10 9.07 -9.12
CA ASP A 318 -4.87 9.75 -10.41
C ASP A 318 -3.51 9.46 -11.04
N GLY A 319 -2.68 8.62 -10.41
CA GLY A 319 -1.37 8.22 -10.88
C GLY A 319 -0.31 9.31 -10.81
N LYS A 320 -0.59 10.45 -10.16
CA LYS A 320 0.34 11.57 -10.05
C LYS A 320 1.48 11.29 -9.07
N TYR A 321 1.19 10.53 -8.03
CA TYR A 321 2.15 10.28 -6.95
C TYR A 321 2.37 8.78 -6.74
N VAL A 322 3.53 8.42 -6.22
CA VAL A 322 3.82 7.08 -5.70
C VAL A 322 4.37 7.19 -4.28
N LEU A 323 3.96 6.26 -3.41
CA LEU A 323 4.50 6.19 -2.05
C LEU A 323 5.89 5.55 -2.08
N GLY A 324 6.84 6.18 -1.39
CA GLY A 324 8.13 5.61 -1.03
C GLY A 324 8.22 5.45 0.47
N VAL A 325 8.80 4.34 0.91
CA VAL A 325 9.18 4.12 2.32
C VAL A 325 10.64 3.69 2.39
N ASP A 326 11.19 3.62 3.60
CA ASP A 326 12.55 3.10 3.80
C ASP A 326 12.69 1.71 3.14
N PRO A 327 13.70 1.51 2.27
CA PRO A 327 13.95 0.22 1.64
C PRO A 327 14.27 -0.88 2.65
N GLU A 328 14.83 -0.51 3.80
CA GLU A 328 15.11 -1.40 4.91
C GLU A 328 14.01 -1.30 5.98
N SER A 329 13.12 -2.28 6.04
CA SER A 329 12.18 -2.42 7.16
C SER A 329 12.43 -3.72 7.91
N ASP A 330 12.47 -3.64 9.23
CA ASP A 330 12.64 -4.80 10.13
C ASP A 330 11.32 -5.53 10.44
N GLY A 331 10.23 -5.12 9.79
CA GLY A 331 8.90 -5.72 9.90
C GLY A 331 7.96 -5.02 10.89
N LEU A 332 8.44 -4.10 11.72
CA LEU A 332 7.57 -3.29 12.58
C LEU A 332 6.94 -2.11 11.82
N GLY A 333 7.64 -1.60 10.82
CA GLY A 333 7.25 -0.41 10.08
C GLY A 333 8.46 0.41 9.64
N GLY A 334 8.22 1.57 9.05
CA GLY A 334 9.24 2.56 8.73
C GLY A 334 9.14 3.77 9.66
N LYS A 335 10.21 4.58 9.71
CA LYS A 335 10.16 5.90 10.38
C LYS A 335 9.54 6.98 9.50
N GLY A 336 9.38 6.73 8.21
CA GLY A 336 8.98 7.75 7.26
C GLY A 336 8.15 7.21 6.11
N VAL A 337 7.38 8.12 5.51
CA VAL A 337 6.73 7.93 4.21
C VAL A 337 7.08 9.14 3.36
N THR A 338 7.39 8.88 2.10
CA THR A 338 7.71 9.89 1.09
C THR A 338 6.64 9.82 0.01
N ILE A 339 6.14 10.98 -0.40
CA ILE A 339 5.31 11.14 -1.58
C ILE A 339 6.24 11.58 -2.69
N LEU A 340 6.39 10.76 -3.72
CA LEU A 340 7.20 11.06 -4.90
C LEU A 340 6.30 11.37 -6.08
N ASP A 341 6.76 12.21 -6.99
CA ASP A 341 6.17 12.35 -8.31
C ASP A 341 6.33 11.04 -9.09
N ALA A 342 5.23 10.49 -9.58
CA ALA A 342 5.24 9.18 -10.23
C ALA A 342 5.90 9.18 -11.61
N GLU A 343 6.01 10.35 -12.27
CA GLU A 343 6.61 10.48 -13.60
C GLU A 343 8.12 10.70 -13.50
N THR A 344 8.59 11.46 -12.51
CA THR A 344 10.00 11.87 -12.41
C THR A 344 10.78 11.20 -11.28
N GLY A 345 10.09 10.68 -10.26
CA GLY A 345 10.72 10.18 -9.02
C GLY A 345 11.20 11.29 -8.08
N GLU A 346 10.88 12.56 -8.36
CA GLU A 346 11.25 13.66 -7.47
C GLU A 346 10.42 13.64 -6.17
N VAL A 347 11.06 13.98 -5.05
CA VAL A 347 10.40 14.07 -3.75
C VAL A 347 9.45 15.27 -3.74
N VAL A 348 8.17 15.00 -3.49
CA VAL A 348 7.13 16.03 -3.34
C VAL A 348 6.93 16.36 -1.86
N ALA A 349 6.87 15.36 -1.00
CA ALA A 349 6.83 15.57 0.44
C ALA A 349 7.45 14.39 1.15
N GLU A 350 8.14 14.65 2.25
CA GLU A 350 8.71 13.62 3.10
C GLU A 350 8.16 13.81 4.51
N PHE A 351 7.72 12.73 5.13
CA PHE A 351 7.21 12.72 6.49
C PHE A 351 8.01 11.74 7.33
N GLN A 352 8.37 12.15 8.55
CA GLN A 352 9.13 11.33 9.48
C GLN A 352 8.51 11.38 10.86
N THR A 353 8.39 10.25 11.54
CA THR A 353 7.93 10.17 12.92
C THR A 353 9.01 10.57 13.91
N GLU A 354 8.62 11.07 15.09
CA GLU A 354 9.51 11.29 16.22
C GLU A 354 10.26 10.01 16.67
N ASP A 355 11.25 10.20 17.55
CA ASP A 355 11.88 9.07 18.24
C ASP A 355 10.86 8.26 19.05
N ARG A 356 10.95 6.93 18.95
CA ARG A 356 10.00 5.94 19.53
C ARG A 356 8.61 5.91 18.88
N ALA A 357 8.48 6.47 17.68
CA ALA A 357 7.35 6.22 16.82
C ALA A 357 7.75 5.46 15.55
N PHE A 358 6.77 4.80 14.94
CA PHE A 358 6.90 4.16 13.63
C PHE A 358 5.55 4.11 12.91
N MET A 359 5.60 4.06 11.58
CA MET A 359 4.47 3.87 10.68
C MET A 359 4.44 2.42 10.21
N GLN A 360 3.33 1.72 10.46
CA GLN A 360 3.19 0.33 10.02
C GLN A 360 3.02 0.23 8.50
N ASP A 361 2.17 1.09 7.93
CA ASP A 361 1.88 1.15 6.51
C ASP A 361 1.34 2.54 6.13
N ALA A 362 1.19 2.81 4.84
CA ALA A 362 0.59 4.02 4.31
C ALA A 362 -0.31 3.69 3.10
N ILE A 363 -1.49 4.30 3.06
CA ILE A 363 -2.49 4.06 2.01
C ILE A 363 -3.06 5.38 1.49
N TRP A 364 -3.37 5.44 0.20
CA TRP A 364 -4.04 6.59 -0.38
C TRP A 364 -5.51 6.62 0.04
N GLU A 365 -5.94 7.70 0.66
CA GLU A 365 -7.35 7.99 0.90
C GLU A 365 -7.98 8.72 -0.30
N SER A 366 -7.19 9.57 -0.96
CA SER A 366 -7.61 10.36 -2.12
C SER A 366 -6.43 10.58 -3.07
N ARG A 367 -6.64 11.37 -4.13
CA ARG A 367 -5.59 11.78 -5.09
C ARG A 367 -4.39 12.50 -4.46
N SER A 368 -4.58 13.11 -3.30
CA SER A 368 -3.55 13.92 -2.63
C SER A 368 -3.55 13.74 -1.12
N THR A 369 -4.07 12.62 -0.63
CA THR A 369 -4.18 12.37 0.81
C THR A 369 -3.79 10.95 1.14
N VAL A 370 -2.88 10.80 2.09
CA VAL A 370 -2.36 9.52 2.58
C VAL A 370 -2.79 9.33 4.01
N LEU A 371 -3.23 8.13 4.37
CA LEU A 371 -3.47 7.69 5.74
C LEU A 371 -2.37 6.72 6.17
N ALA A 372 -1.88 6.87 7.41
CA ALA A 372 -0.90 5.97 8.00
C ALA A 372 -1.22 5.69 9.48
N PRO A 373 -1.29 4.41 9.89
CA PRO A 373 -1.23 4.04 11.29
C PRO A 373 0.15 4.33 11.88
N VAL A 374 0.19 5.22 12.86
CA VAL A 374 1.40 5.59 13.61
C VAL A 374 1.29 5.02 15.01
N MET A 375 2.25 4.19 15.42
CA MET A 375 2.44 3.81 16.82
C MET A 375 3.37 4.83 17.46
N GLN A 376 2.94 5.50 18.53
CA GLN A 376 3.72 6.46 19.29
C GLN A 376 3.43 6.28 20.78
N ASP A 377 4.48 6.13 21.59
CA ASP A 377 4.40 5.98 23.05
C ASP A 377 3.40 4.92 23.55
N GLY A 378 3.25 3.81 22.81
CA GLY A 378 2.38 2.69 23.17
C GLY A 378 0.91 2.87 22.76
N ALA A 379 0.60 3.91 21.98
CA ALA A 379 -0.72 4.13 21.42
C ALA A 379 -0.67 4.26 19.90
N TRP A 380 -1.68 3.69 19.25
CA TRP A 380 -1.93 3.85 17.83
C TRP A 380 -2.71 5.13 17.55
N PHE A 381 -2.27 5.86 16.51
CA PHE A 381 -2.92 7.02 15.93
C PHE A 381 -3.13 6.77 14.44
N LEU A 382 -4.23 7.28 13.88
CA LEU A 382 -4.42 7.30 12.44
C LEU A 382 -4.15 8.72 11.94
N VAL A 383 -3.07 8.89 11.18
CA VAL A 383 -2.60 10.19 10.72
C VAL A 383 -2.86 10.34 9.23
N ARG A 384 -3.29 11.54 8.84
CA ARG A 384 -3.49 12.00 7.48
C ARG A 384 -2.35 12.92 7.07
N MET A 385 -1.78 12.69 5.89
CA MET A 385 -0.69 13.45 5.31
C MET A 385 -1.05 13.90 3.89
N ARG A 386 -0.59 15.08 3.48
CA ARG A 386 -0.84 15.64 2.14
C ARG A 386 0.46 16.18 1.51
N PRO A 387 0.59 16.20 0.18
CA PRO A 387 1.79 16.71 -0.52
C PRO A 387 2.23 18.13 -0.15
N ASP A 388 1.35 18.94 0.43
CA ASP A 388 1.67 20.29 0.92
C ASP A 388 2.33 20.31 2.32
N GLY A 389 2.57 19.14 2.91
CA GLY A 389 3.16 18.97 4.24
C GLY A 389 2.14 19.01 5.39
N THR A 390 0.84 19.10 5.10
CA THR A 390 -0.18 19.06 6.15
C THR A 390 -0.23 17.70 6.83
N VAL A 391 -0.25 17.70 8.17
CA VAL A 391 -0.39 16.51 9.02
C VAL A 391 -1.58 16.71 9.97
N GLU A 392 -2.51 15.76 9.97
CA GLU A 392 -3.73 15.79 10.80
C GLU A 392 -4.02 14.41 11.39
N LYS A 393 -4.70 14.34 12.53
CA LYS A 393 -5.34 13.09 12.97
C LYS A 393 -6.61 12.86 12.17
N ALA A 394 -6.75 11.67 11.59
CA ALA A 394 -7.98 11.23 10.94
C ALA A 394 -9.02 10.72 11.93
N LEU A 395 -8.64 10.42 13.18
CA LEU A 395 -9.54 10.00 14.26
C LEU A 395 -9.17 10.68 15.58
N ASP A 396 -10.16 10.99 16.42
CA ASP A 396 -9.93 11.65 17.71
C ASP A 396 -9.22 10.77 18.73
N ALA A 397 -9.64 9.50 18.82
CA ALA A 397 -9.18 8.57 19.82
C ALA A 397 -7.93 7.83 19.34
N SER A 398 -6.88 7.90 20.14
CA SER A 398 -5.81 6.91 20.09
C SER A 398 -6.31 5.56 20.60
N ARG A 399 -5.65 4.49 20.21
CA ARG A 399 -5.96 3.13 20.70
C ARG A 399 -4.72 2.52 21.34
N GLU A 400 -4.83 2.13 22.59
CA GLU A 400 -3.81 1.28 23.21
C GLU A 400 -3.78 -0.06 22.48
N GLY A 401 -2.59 -0.62 22.30
CA GLY A 401 -2.42 -1.88 21.59
C GLY A 401 -0.97 -2.33 21.54
N TYR A 402 -0.78 -3.55 21.07
CA TYR A 402 0.55 -4.08 20.79
C TYR A 402 1.15 -3.41 19.55
N ASP A 403 2.48 -3.38 19.49
CA ASP A 403 3.26 -2.80 18.41
C ASP A 403 3.31 -3.68 17.15
N ASP A 404 2.83 -4.91 17.23
CA ASP A 404 2.85 -5.87 16.11
C ASP A 404 1.68 -5.69 15.12
N SER A 405 0.61 -4.98 15.50
CA SER A 405 -0.59 -4.88 14.68
C SER A 405 -1.38 -3.60 14.94
N SER A 406 -1.52 -2.78 13.90
CA SER A 406 -2.46 -1.66 13.90
C SER A 406 -3.88 -2.17 14.16
N PRO A 407 -4.72 -1.39 14.86
CA PRO A 407 -6.13 -1.73 15.03
C PRO A 407 -6.95 -1.55 13.74
N TRP A 408 -6.44 -0.82 12.74
CA TRP A 408 -7.18 -0.50 11.52
C TRP A 408 -6.86 -1.47 10.39
N ARG A 409 -7.90 -1.86 9.65
CA ARG A 409 -7.81 -2.64 8.41
C ARG A 409 -8.49 -1.85 7.30
N PHE A 410 -7.70 -1.18 6.47
CA PHE A 410 -8.23 -0.38 5.36
C PHE A 410 -8.70 -1.27 4.22
N GLN A 411 -9.65 -0.77 3.43
CA GLN A 411 -9.85 -1.29 2.08
C GLN A 411 -8.53 -1.26 1.30
N TYR A 412 -8.31 -2.21 0.42
CA TYR A 412 -7.21 -2.10 -0.54
C TYR A 412 -7.52 -0.97 -1.52
N THR A 413 -6.60 -0.01 -1.68
CA THR A 413 -6.66 1.00 -2.76
C THR A 413 -5.68 0.63 -3.87
N PRO A 414 -5.96 1.01 -5.14
CA PRO A 414 -5.03 0.78 -6.25
C PRO A 414 -3.59 1.23 -5.95
#